data_AF-A0A496QSI0-F1
#
_entry.id   AF-A0A496QSI0-F1
#
_cell.length_a   1.000
_cell.length_b   1.000
_cell.length_c   1.000
_cell.angle_alpha   90.00
_cell.angle_beta   90.00
_cell.angle_gamma   90.00
#
_symmetry.space_group_name_H-M   'P 1'
#
loop_
_entity.id
_entity.type
_entity.pdbx_description
1 polymer ?
#
loop_
_entity_poly.entity_id
_entity_poly.type
_entity_poly.pdbx_seq_one_letter_code
_entity_poly.pdbx_strand_id
1 'polypeptide(L)'
;MTGLERRHVIEGFLVTLIGTVILILIPSQVNEIPGMETKMSPSFIPMLVGVSLIAVGVSFAVLSIVGRNKEKPVELEKEQLLRAVFTILLLVAYTFLFSKLGFLVTSGLFYGIFSFIFGARNLLKLFAGIVAVPVVIWFFFEIIFIIPLPHGLLY
;
A
#
# COMPACT_ATOMS: atom_id res chain seq x y z
N MET A 1 13.96 28.45 8.33
CA MET A 1 13.14 27.23 8.36
C MET A 1 12.21 27.28 9.56
N THR A 2 10.91 27.42 9.33
CA THR A 2 9.90 27.30 10.40
C THR A 2 9.80 25.85 10.89
N GLY A 3 9.19 25.61 12.05
CA GLY A 3 9.00 24.24 12.56
C GLY A 3 8.18 23.34 11.63
N LEU A 4 7.28 23.92 10.83
CA LEU A 4 6.45 23.24 9.83
C LEU A 4 7.27 22.83 8.59
N GLU A 5 8.12 23.71 8.08
CA GLU A 5 9.02 23.38 6.96
C GLU A 5 9.98 22.24 7.31
N ARG A 6 10.47 22.19 8.56
CA ARG A 6 11.29 21.04 9.00
C ARG A 6 10.51 19.73 9.01
N ARG A 7 9.22 19.74 9.38
CA ARG A 7 8.38 18.54 9.38
C ARG A 7 8.17 17.97 7.98
N HIS A 8 7.81 18.80 7.01
CA HIS A 8 7.60 18.34 5.63
C HIS A 8 8.88 17.85 4.95
N VAL A 9 10.02 18.46 5.24
CA VAL A 9 11.32 17.93 4.78
C VAL A 9 11.60 16.56 5.39
N ILE A 10 11.29 16.35 6.67
CA ILE A 10 11.42 15.04 7.32
C ILE A 10 10.45 14.03 6.70
N GLU A 11 9.18 14.39 6.49
CA GLU A 11 8.19 13.54 5.82
C GLU A 11 8.64 13.14 4.42
N GLY A 12 9.06 14.11 3.60
CA GLY A 12 9.59 13.87 2.26
C GLY A 12 10.83 12.97 2.28
N PHE A 13 11.75 13.18 3.23
CA PHE A 13 12.90 12.32 3.43
C PHE A 13 12.52 10.88 3.81
N LEU A 14 11.59 10.72 4.77
CA LEU A 14 11.11 9.41 5.20
C LEU A 14 10.43 8.64 4.06
N VAL A 15 9.56 9.31 3.30
CA VAL A 15 8.88 8.70 2.13
C VAL A 15 9.90 8.30 1.06
N THR A 16 10.89 9.16 0.80
CA THR A 16 11.98 8.86 -0.15
C THR A 16 12.82 7.68 0.32
N LEU A 17 13.14 7.62 1.61
CA LEU A 17 13.89 6.53 2.22
C LEU A 17 13.13 5.21 2.08
N ILE A 18 11.83 5.19 2.38
CA ILE A 18 10.98 3.99 2.20
C ILE A 18 10.98 3.54 0.74
N GLY A 19 10.79 4.46 -0.21
CA GLY A 19 10.84 4.13 -1.64
C GLY A 19 12.19 3.57 -2.07
N THR A 20 13.29 4.15 -1.57
CA THR A 20 14.66 3.68 -1.83
C THR A 20 14.91 2.29 -1.26
N VAL A 21 14.45 2.03 -0.03
CA VAL A 21 14.53 0.71 0.61
C VAL A 21 13.77 -0.33 -0.21
N ILE A 22 12.58 0.01 -0.71
CA ILE A 22 11.80 -0.88 -1.59
C ILE A 22 12.59 -1.20 -2.87
N LEU A 23 13.18 -0.19 -3.52
CA LEU A 23 13.95 -0.39 -4.76
C LEU A 23 15.20 -1.25 -4.59
N ILE A 24 15.81 -1.27 -3.42
CA ILE A 24 17.03 -2.04 -3.16
C ILE A 24 16.69 -3.45 -2.63
N LEU A 25 15.78 -3.54 -1.66
CA LEU A 25 15.51 -4.79 -0.94
C LEU A 25 14.56 -5.72 -1.69
N ILE A 26 13.52 -5.21 -2.35
CA ILE A 26 12.50 -6.09 -2.94
C ILE A 26 13.06 -6.85 -4.15
N PRO A 27 13.76 -6.21 -5.12
CA PRO A 27 14.32 -6.96 -6.25
C PRO A 27 15.34 -8.03 -5.84
N SER A 28 16.03 -7.86 -4.70
CA SER A 28 16.98 -8.87 -4.18
C SER A 28 16.31 -10.03 -3.43
N GLN A 29 15.03 -9.90 -3.07
CA GLN A 29 14.25 -10.95 -2.38
C GLN A 29 13.30 -11.70 -3.31
N VAL A 30 12.96 -11.12 -4.46
CA VAL A 30 12.08 -11.73 -5.46
C VAL A 30 12.92 -12.58 -6.41
N ASN A 31 12.94 -13.89 -6.16
CA ASN A 31 13.54 -14.84 -7.08
C ASN A 31 12.53 -15.26 -8.15
N GLU A 32 12.98 -15.35 -9.40
CA GLU A 32 12.21 -15.99 -10.46
C GLU A 32 12.15 -17.51 -10.18
N ILE A 33 10.96 -18.08 -10.30
CA ILE A 33 10.77 -19.52 -10.11
C ILE A 33 11.19 -20.21 -11.42
N PRO A 34 12.21 -21.09 -11.41
CA PRO A 34 12.64 -21.78 -12.62
C PRO A 34 11.50 -22.56 -13.28
N GLY A 35 11.25 -22.31 -14.56
CA GLY A 35 10.19 -22.95 -15.33
C GLY A 35 8.82 -22.25 -15.28
N MET A 36 8.71 -21.11 -14.59
CA MET A 36 7.51 -20.26 -14.62
C MET A 36 7.74 -19.08 -15.57
N GLU A 37 7.13 -19.12 -16.76
CA GLU A 37 7.14 -17.98 -17.67
C GLU A 37 6.07 -16.96 -17.26
N THR A 38 6.50 -15.91 -16.55
CA THR A 38 5.66 -14.74 -16.28
C THR A 38 5.82 -13.71 -17.40
N LYS A 39 4.75 -13.00 -17.80
CA LYS A 39 4.87 -11.90 -18.79
C LYS A 39 5.64 -10.69 -18.28
N MET A 40 5.67 -10.51 -16.96
CA MET A 40 6.28 -9.38 -16.29
C MET A 40 6.91 -9.84 -15.00
N SER A 41 8.09 -9.31 -14.66
CA SER A 41 8.78 -9.66 -13.42
C SER A 41 7.88 -9.35 -12.21
N PRO A 42 7.75 -10.25 -11.21
CA PRO A 42 7.00 -9.97 -9.98
C PRO A 42 7.53 -8.77 -9.20
N SER A 43 8.76 -8.33 -9.48
CA SER A 43 9.38 -7.12 -8.92
C SER A 43 8.88 -5.81 -9.57
N PHE A 44 8.18 -5.86 -10.71
CA PHE A 44 7.75 -4.67 -11.46
C PHE A 44 6.87 -3.74 -10.64
N ILE A 45 5.81 -4.27 -10.02
CA ILE A 45 4.89 -3.45 -9.20
C ILE A 45 5.62 -2.86 -7.97
N PRO A 46 6.40 -3.62 -7.19
CA PRO A 46 7.25 -3.05 -6.15
C PRO A 46 8.17 -1.93 -6.64
N MET A 47 8.80 -2.09 -7.81
CA MET A 47 9.66 -1.06 -8.39
C MET A 47 8.87 0.21 -8.74
N LEU A 48 7.70 0.08 -9.37
CA LEU A 48 6.84 1.21 -9.71
C LEU A 48 6.40 1.98 -8.46
N VAL A 49 6.04 1.26 -7.39
CA VAL A 49 5.71 1.86 -6.09
C VAL A 49 6.92 2.57 -5.48
N GLY A 50 8.10 1.95 -5.49
CA GLY A 50 9.33 2.54 -4.99
C GLY A 50 9.68 3.85 -5.70
N VAL A 51 9.65 3.87 -7.04
CA VAL A 51 9.89 5.07 -7.85
C VAL A 51 8.84 6.14 -7.56
N SER A 52 7.57 5.75 -7.46
CA SER A 52 6.47 6.69 -7.17
C SER A 52 6.60 7.33 -5.78
N LEU A 53 6.98 6.56 -4.77
CA LEU A 53 7.25 7.07 -3.42
C LEU A 53 8.45 8.03 -3.41
N ILE A 54 9.54 7.71 -4.11
CA ILE A 54 10.67 8.63 -4.26
C ILE A 54 10.22 9.94 -4.94
N ALA A 55 9.46 9.85 -6.03
CA ALA A 55 8.96 11.02 -6.73
C ALA A 55 8.09 11.91 -5.81
N VAL A 56 7.18 11.31 -5.04
CA VAL A 56 6.34 12.03 -4.08
C VAL A 56 7.17 12.64 -2.94
N GLY A 57 8.09 11.86 -2.36
CA GLY A 57 8.93 12.31 -1.25
C GLY A 57 9.85 13.47 -1.64
N VAL A 58 10.48 13.40 -2.81
CA VAL A 58 11.27 14.50 -3.39
C VAL A 58 10.39 15.71 -3.66
N SER A 59 9.19 15.50 -4.22
CA SER A 59 8.25 16.61 -4.46
C SER A 59 7.87 17.34 -3.18
N PHE A 60 7.59 16.62 -2.09
CA PHE A 60 7.33 17.23 -0.78
C PHE A 60 8.53 17.99 -0.22
N ALA A 61 9.74 17.43 -0.30
CA ALA A 61 10.94 18.12 0.16
C ALA A 61 11.18 19.42 -0.63
N VAL A 62 11.03 19.37 -1.97
CA VAL A 62 11.20 20.55 -2.84
C VAL A 62 10.12 21.59 -2.57
N LEU A 63 8.84 21.21 -2.52
CA LEU A 63 7.73 22.13 -2.25
C LEU A 63 7.85 22.80 -0.87
N SER A 64 8.37 22.07 0.12
CA SER A 64 8.64 22.62 1.45
C SER A 64 9.77 23.64 1.46
N ILE A 65 10.77 23.50 0.60
CA ILE A 65 11.91 24.44 0.49
C ILE A 65 11.54 25.67 -0.35
N VAL A 66 10.80 25.46 -1.44
CA VAL A 66 10.41 26.53 -2.39
C VAL A 66 9.27 27.40 -1.84
N GLY A 67 8.52 26.92 -0.85
CA GLY A 67 7.71 27.76 0.03
C GLY A 67 6.42 28.31 -0.60
N ARG A 68 5.32 27.56 -0.46
CA ARG A 68 3.94 28.11 -0.50
C ARG A 68 2.96 27.51 0.50
N ASN A 69 3.38 26.60 1.38
CA ASN A 69 2.44 25.96 2.30
C ASN A 69 2.34 26.70 3.63
N LYS A 70 1.28 27.51 3.77
CA LYS A 70 0.75 27.98 5.06
C LYS A 70 -0.18 26.91 5.63
N GLU A 71 0.30 25.67 5.75
CA GLU A 71 -0.50 24.61 6.35
C GLU A 71 -0.54 24.79 7.86
N LYS A 72 -1.74 24.65 8.42
CA LYS A 72 -1.92 24.65 9.87
C LYS A 72 -1.29 23.37 10.42
N PRO A 73 -0.64 23.42 11.59
CA PRO A 73 -0.18 22.20 12.25
C PRO A 73 -1.39 21.27 12.44
N VAL A 74 -1.34 20.10 11.80
CA VAL A 74 -2.31 19.03 12.04
C VAL A 74 -1.91 18.39 13.36
N GLU A 75 -2.76 18.54 14.37
CA GLU A 75 -2.62 17.78 15.62
C GLU A 75 -3.15 16.37 15.38
N LEU A 76 -2.34 15.37 15.68
CA LEU A 76 -2.76 13.97 15.61
C LEU A 76 -3.74 13.70 16.73
N GLU A 77 -5.02 13.53 16.38
CA GLU A 77 -6.03 13.15 17.34
C GLU A 77 -5.82 11.69 17.78
N LYS A 78 -6.14 11.38 19.05
CA LYS A 78 -6.02 10.02 19.59
C LYS A 78 -6.76 8.99 18.73
N GLU A 79 -7.90 9.37 18.16
CA GLU A 79 -8.66 8.51 17.27
C GLU A 79 -7.88 8.17 15.98
N GLN A 80 -7.18 9.14 15.39
CA GLN A 80 -6.35 8.92 14.21
C GLN A 80 -5.18 7.98 14.51
N LEU A 81 -4.54 8.14 15.68
CA LEU A 81 -3.48 7.23 16.13
C LEU A 81 -4.01 5.81 16.33
N LEU A 82 -5.17 5.65 16.95
CA LEU A 82 -5.80 4.35 17.14
C LEU A 82 -6.13 3.69 15.79
N ARG A 83 -6.72 4.43 14.83
CA ARG A 83 -6.99 3.93 13.47
C ARG A 83 -5.71 3.49 12.77
N ALA A 84 -4.60 4.21 12.93
CA ALA A 84 -3.30 3.83 12.38
C ALA A 84 -2.78 2.52 13.00
N VAL A 85 -2.83 2.39 14.33
CA VAL A 85 -2.44 1.15 15.02
C VAL A 85 -3.31 -0.03 14.57
N PHE A 86 -4.63 0.14 14.50
CA PHE A 86 -5.55 -0.87 13.99
C PHE A 86 -5.25 -1.26 12.53
N THR A 87 -4.87 -0.29 11.69
CA THR A 87 -4.48 -0.56 10.30
C THR A 87 -3.22 -1.43 10.25
N ILE A 88 -2.22 -1.15 11.07
CA ILE A 88 -1.00 -1.97 11.16
C ILE A 88 -1.35 -3.39 11.61
N LEU A 89 -2.16 -3.54 12.65
CA LEU A 89 -2.62 -4.85 13.12
C LEU A 89 -3.41 -5.61 12.04
N LEU A 90 -4.24 -4.91 11.28
CA LEU A 90 -5.01 -5.47 10.18
C LEU A 90 -4.12 -5.93 9.03
N LEU A 91 -3.06 -5.19 8.70
CA LEU A 91 -2.04 -5.61 7.72
C LEU A 91 -1.27 -6.84 8.18
N VAL A 92 -0.87 -6.89 9.45
CA VAL A 92 -0.21 -8.07 10.03
C VAL A 92 -1.14 -9.29 9.95
N ALA A 93 -2.41 -9.14 10.34
CA ALA A 93 -3.41 -10.19 10.23
C ALA A 93 -3.58 -10.64 8.77
N TYR A 94 -3.68 -9.68 7.84
CA TYR A 94 -3.76 -9.94 6.40
C TYR A 94 -2.61 -10.85 5.95
N THR A 95 -1.35 -10.56 6.30
CA THR A 95 -0.20 -11.39 5.90
C THR A 95 -0.31 -12.84 6.39
N PHE A 96 -0.80 -13.07 7.60
CA PHE A 96 -0.99 -14.43 8.14
C PHE A 96 -2.18 -15.18 7.53
N LEU A 97 -3.23 -14.46 7.17
CA LEU A 97 -4.44 -15.01 6.55
C LEU A 97 -4.24 -15.23 5.04
N PHE A 98 -3.35 -14.46 4.41
CA PHE A 98 -3.11 -14.45 2.97
C PHE A 98 -2.81 -15.84 2.39
N SER A 99 -1.91 -16.59 3.02
CA SER A 99 -1.56 -17.95 2.59
C SER A 99 -2.62 -19.00 2.93
N LYS A 100 -3.51 -18.73 3.89
CA LYS A 100 -4.52 -19.68 4.38
C LYS A 100 -5.85 -19.54 3.65
N LEU A 101 -6.35 -18.31 3.53
CA LEU A 101 -7.68 -18.02 2.94
C LEU A 101 -7.61 -17.67 1.47
N GLY A 102 -6.43 -17.40 0.93
CA GLY A 102 -6.24 -16.96 -0.45
C GLY A 102 -6.40 -15.45 -0.63
N PHE A 103 -6.01 -14.97 -1.80
CA PHE A 103 -5.92 -13.56 -2.13
C PHE A 103 -7.30 -12.88 -2.12
N LEU A 104 -8.29 -13.47 -2.79
CA LEU A 104 -9.61 -12.84 -2.96
C LEU A 104 -10.32 -12.64 -1.62
N VAL A 105 -10.38 -13.69 -0.80
CA VAL A 105 -11.06 -13.64 0.51
C VAL A 105 -10.33 -12.71 1.47
N THR A 106 -9.00 -12.86 1.59
CA THR A 106 -8.22 -12.06 2.54
C THR A 106 -8.25 -10.57 2.17
N SER A 107 -8.14 -10.24 0.87
CA SER A 107 -8.21 -8.86 0.38
C SER A 107 -9.59 -8.25 0.52
N GLY A 108 -10.65 -9.04 0.27
CA GLY A 108 -12.02 -8.59 0.47
C GLY A 108 -12.31 -8.27 1.93
N LEU A 109 -11.90 -9.14 2.86
CA LEU A 109 -12.02 -8.91 4.30
C LEU A 109 -11.21 -7.68 4.73
N PHE A 110 -9.95 -7.57 4.28
CA PHE A 110 -9.11 -6.42 4.57
C PHE A 110 -9.77 -5.13 4.08
N TYR A 111 -10.19 -5.07 2.81
CA TYR A 111 -10.83 -3.89 2.24
C TYR A 111 -12.11 -3.51 2.99
N GLY A 112 -12.95 -4.50 3.33
CA GLY A 112 -14.21 -4.27 4.04
C GLY A 112 -13.98 -3.70 5.45
N ILE A 113 -13.11 -4.34 6.23
CA ILE A 113 -12.77 -3.90 7.59
C ILE A 113 -12.09 -2.53 7.54
N PHE A 114 -11.12 -2.34 6.66
CA PHE A 114 -10.41 -1.08 6.47
C PHE A 114 -11.38 0.04 6.10
N SER A 115 -12.21 -0.14 5.06
CA SER A 115 -13.19 0.86 4.64
C SER A 115 -14.17 1.20 5.77
N PHE A 116 -14.59 0.22 6.56
CA PHE A 116 -15.47 0.44 7.70
C PHE A 116 -14.80 1.25 8.82
N ILE A 117 -13.54 0.95 9.18
CA ILE A 117 -12.77 1.72 10.17
C ILE A 117 -12.65 3.19 9.75
N PHE A 118 -12.48 3.46 8.46
CA PHE A 118 -12.35 4.80 7.90
C PHE A 118 -13.68 5.49 7.56
N GLY A 119 -14.81 4.94 8.01
CA GLY A 119 -16.10 5.63 7.98
C GLY A 119 -16.98 5.29 6.78
N ALA A 120 -16.66 4.28 5.96
CA ALA A 120 -17.62 3.79 4.97
C ALA A 120 -18.85 3.21 5.69
N ARG A 121 -20.03 3.79 5.42
CA ARG A 121 -21.32 3.36 6.00
C ARG A 121 -22.34 2.93 4.96
N ASN A 122 -22.10 3.24 3.68
CA ASN A 122 -22.98 2.78 2.61
C ASN A 122 -22.68 1.32 2.28
N LEU A 123 -23.57 0.42 2.72
CA LEU A 123 -23.40 -1.02 2.56
C LEU A 123 -23.25 -1.43 1.09
N LEU A 124 -23.99 -0.81 0.17
CA LEU A 124 -23.89 -1.13 -1.26
C LEU A 124 -22.48 -0.83 -1.80
N LYS A 125 -21.95 0.35 -1.49
CA LYS A 125 -20.57 0.73 -1.88
C LYS A 125 -19.52 -0.16 -1.22
N LEU A 126 -19.76 -0.54 0.03
CA LEU A 126 -18.86 -1.41 0.79
C LEU A 126 -18.81 -2.82 0.20
N PHE A 127 -19.97 -3.45 -0.04
CA PHE A 127 -20.04 -4.77 -0.69
C PHE A 127 -19.49 -4.74 -2.12
N ALA A 128 -19.80 -3.69 -2.89
CA ALA A 128 -19.24 -3.51 -4.22
C ALA A 128 -17.70 -3.45 -4.15
N GLY A 129 -17.13 -2.70 -3.22
CA GLY A 129 -15.67 -2.61 -3.07
C GLY A 129 -15.01 -3.90 -2.57
N ILE A 130 -15.65 -4.62 -1.64
CA ILE A 130 -15.17 -5.94 -1.14
C ILE A 130 -14.96 -6.93 -2.29
N VAL A 131 -15.82 -6.90 -3.30
CA VAL A 131 -15.73 -7.81 -4.45
C VAL A 131 -14.90 -7.19 -5.57
N ALA A 132 -15.22 -5.96 -5.97
CA ALA A 132 -14.62 -5.34 -7.15
C ALA A 132 -13.11 -5.11 -7.00
N VAL A 133 -12.65 -4.63 -5.84
CA VAL A 133 -11.24 -4.29 -5.66
C VAL A 133 -10.35 -5.54 -5.74
N PRO A 134 -10.60 -6.62 -4.98
CA PRO A 134 -9.82 -7.86 -5.14
C PRO A 134 -9.94 -8.45 -6.53
N VAL A 135 -11.14 -8.52 -7.12
CA VAL A 135 -11.33 -9.14 -8.45
C VAL A 135 -10.56 -8.40 -9.54
N VAL A 136 -10.57 -7.05 -9.52
CA VAL A 136 -9.80 -6.26 -10.49
C VAL A 136 -8.30 -6.50 -10.32
N ILE A 137 -7.79 -6.52 -9.09
CA ILE A 137 -6.36 -6.78 -8.85
C ILE A 137 -6.00 -8.21 -9.27
N TRP A 138 -6.82 -9.19 -8.91
CA TRP A 138 -6.66 -10.58 -9.33
C TRP A 138 -6.58 -10.70 -10.86
N PHE A 139 -7.48 -10.03 -11.57
CA PHE A 139 -7.49 -10.00 -13.03
C PHE A 139 -6.19 -9.43 -13.60
N PHE A 140 -5.68 -8.32 -13.04
CA PHE A 140 -4.41 -7.74 -13.48
C PHE A 140 -3.24 -8.71 -13.26
N PHE A 141 -3.16 -9.36 -12.11
CA PHE A 141 -2.02 -10.24 -11.80
C PHE A 141 -2.09 -11.58 -12.54
N GLU A 142 -3.21 -12.29 -12.48
CA GLU A 142 -3.28 -13.64 -13.07
C GLU A 142 -3.48 -13.61 -14.58
N ILE A 143 -4.29 -12.69 -15.11
CA ILE A 143 -4.64 -12.70 -16.54
C ILE A 143 -3.67 -11.83 -17.35
N ILE A 144 -3.36 -10.63 -16.86
CA ILE A 144 -2.49 -9.70 -17.62
C ILE A 144 -1.02 -10.06 -17.38
N PHE A 145 -0.59 -10.20 -16.13
CA PHE A 145 0.82 -10.45 -15.80
C PHE A 145 1.21 -11.93 -15.74
N ILE A 146 0.23 -12.84 -15.66
CA ILE A 146 0.47 -14.29 -15.52
C ILE A 146 1.32 -14.55 -14.26
N ILE A 147 0.95 -13.89 -13.16
CA ILE A 147 1.54 -14.06 -11.85
C ILE A 147 0.49 -14.76 -10.96
N PRO A 148 0.71 -16.01 -10.54
CA PRO A 148 -0.26 -16.73 -9.74
C PRO A 148 -0.37 -16.10 -8.34
N LEU A 149 -1.60 -15.87 -7.89
CA LEU A 149 -1.87 -15.41 -6.53
C LEU A 149 -2.25 -16.60 -5.63
N PRO A 150 -2.06 -16.50 -4.31
CA PRO A 150 -2.44 -17.58 -3.42
C PRO A 150 -3.94 -17.83 -3.46
N HIS A 151 -4.25 -19.09 -3.73
CA HIS A 151 -5.59 -19.64 -3.80
C HIS A 151 -6.11 -20.06 -2.40
N GLY A 152 -5.21 -20.43 -1.49
CA GLY A 152 -5.59 -20.81 -0.12
C GLY A 152 -6.64 -21.94 -0.09
N LEU A 153 -7.44 -21.99 0.99
CA LEU A 153 -8.46 -23.03 1.19
C LEU A 153 -9.81 -22.73 0.51
N LEU A 154 -10.05 -21.47 0.12
CA LEU A 154 -11.37 -21.01 -0.32
C LEU A 154 -11.45 -20.59 -1.79
N TYR A 155 -10.32 -20.34 -2.45
CA TYR A 155 -10.09 -20.51 -3.89
C TYR A 155 -8.83 -19.81 -4.30
#